data_AF-A0A7C1J905-F1
#
_entry.id   AF-A0A7C1J905-F1
#
_cell.length_a   1.000
_cell.length_b   1.000
_cell.length_c   1.000
_cell.angle_alpha   90.00
_cell.angle_beta   90.00
_cell.angle_gamma   90.00
#
_symmetry.space_group_name_H-M   'P 1'
#
loop_
_entity.id
_entity.type
_entity.pdbx_description
1 polymer ?
#
loop_
_entity_poly.entity_id
_entity_poly.type
_entity_poly.pdbx_seq_one_letter_code
_entity_poly.pdbx_strand_id
1 'polypeptide(L)'
;MERLSKLAISRALFVAVFLAFLWAQPLRAQQDGAYTVAPGDTLGAIAARFGVTIDALVAANGIEDPNHIRVGQVLLIPGVDGLMPAAAPAAEIPTAVVRAQAGDDIATLAARYGEEPTLIAELNAATPTKRLFPGQPVRVPARSAPPPPPLGLGAILSIDAPDSIVQGRTGRLYVTTSRPVALFGRWNDQTLHFHALDEQGLLQFAFMPVYALLEPGMYSLEVGYITRQGIELKRTFPVNVVAGPYGYQEIVVAQEKADVLTPEVVSAERERVVAVWSHYTPSLLWRERFRRPISADYPTTSPFGTRRTYSVADIGNFHAGQDFGAPEGALIFAPAPGVVVLAEPLAVRGNAVILDH
;
A
#
# COMPACT_ATOMS: atom_id res chain seq x y z
N MET A 1 -60.46 6.92 -58.37
CA MET A 1 -59.06 7.32 -58.09
C MET A 1 -58.73 6.77 -56.70
N GLU A 2 -58.46 5.47 -56.62
CA GLU A 2 -57.11 4.87 -56.56
C GLU A 2 -56.47 5.08 -55.16
N ARG A 3 -56.17 4.07 -54.33
CA ARG A 3 -56.14 2.61 -54.48
C ARG A 3 -56.42 1.95 -53.13
N LEU A 4 -57.29 0.93 -53.16
CA LEU A 4 -57.32 -0.18 -52.21
C LEU A 4 -56.38 -1.28 -52.72
N SER A 5 -55.57 -1.88 -51.85
CA SER A 5 -55.14 -3.29 -51.98
C SER A 5 -54.90 -3.87 -50.59
N LYS A 6 -55.83 -4.72 -50.11
CA LYS A 6 -55.65 -6.18 -49.97
C LYS A 6 -54.51 -6.50 -48.96
N LEU A 7 -54.76 -7.15 -47.82
CA LEU A 7 -55.31 -8.49 -47.74
C LEU A 7 -55.78 -8.79 -46.31
N ALA A 8 -56.95 -9.43 -46.20
CA ALA A 8 -57.47 -10.00 -44.99
C ALA A 8 -57.15 -11.51 -44.90
N ILE A 9 -57.15 -12.02 -43.68
CA ILE A 9 -57.40 -13.43 -43.29
C ILE A 9 -56.21 -14.41 -43.39
N SER A 10 -55.66 -14.78 -42.22
CA SER A 10 -55.81 -16.15 -41.74
C SER A 10 -55.64 -16.23 -40.22
N ARG A 11 -56.69 -16.70 -39.56
CA ARG A 11 -56.69 -17.21 -38.18
C ARG A 11 -55.98 -18.56 -38.16
N ALA A 12 -54.82 -18.66 -37.53
CA ALA A 12 -54.32 -19.84 -36.82
C ALA A 12 -52.85 -19.62 -36.45
N LEU A 13 -52.58 -19.20 -35.21
CA LEU A 13 -51.60 -19.85 -34.32
C LEU A 13 -51.60 -19.11 -32.97
N PHE A 14 -52.70 -19.24 -32.24
CA PHE A 14 -52.63 -19.22 -30.79
C PHE A 14 -52.07 -20.60 -30.42
N VAL A 15 -50.96 -20.64 -29.66
CA VAL A 15 -50.18 -21.81 -29.22
C VAL A 15 -49.04 -22.25 -30.18
N ALA A 16 -47.80 -22.17 -29.66
CA ALA A 16 -46.48 -22.51 -30.23
C ALA A 16 -45.95 -21.49 -31.27
N VAL A 17 -45.22 -20.43 -30.89
CA VAL A 17 -43.90 -20.50 -30.24
C VAL A 17 -43.90 -19.64 -28.96
N PHE A 18 -44.59 -20.16 -27.95
CA PHE A 18 -44.36 -19.84 -26.54
C PHE A 18 -43.23 -20.71 -25.97
N LEU A 19 -42.27 -21.10 -26.83
CA LEU A 19 -41.28 -22.16 -26.56
C LEU A 19 -39.93 -21.97 -27.26
N ALA A 20 -39.54 -20.73 -27.61
CA ALA A 20 -38.17 -20.45 -28.04
C ALA A 20 -37.81 -18.95 -27.90
N PHE A 21 -38.00 -18.35 -26.71
CA PHE A 21 -37.16 -17.27 -26.18
C PHE A 21 -37.44 -17.09 -24.67
N LEU A 22 -37.60 -18.22 -23.99
CA LEU A 22 -37.30 -18.33 -22.56
C LEU A 22 -35.88 -18.90 -22.50
N TRP A 23 -34.86 -18.08 -22.73
CA TRP A 23 -33.50 -18.36 -22.21
C TRP A 23 -32.92 -17.05 -21.68
N ALA A 24 -32.84 -17.01 -20.35
CA ALA A 24 -32.01 -16.18 -19.48
C ALA A 24 -32.14 -14.63 -19.58
N GLN A 25 -33.00 -14.08 -18.73
CA GLN A 25 -32.62 -12.92 -17.89
C GLN A 25 -32.55 -13.45 -16.45
N PRO A 26 -31.74 -12.91 -15.51
CA PRO A 26 -30.93 -11.69 -15.53
C PRO A 26 -29.44 -11.99 -15.21
N LEU A 27 -28.50 -11.04 -15.04
CA LEU A 27 -28.07 -10.56 -13.72
C LEU A 27 -26.74 -9.81 -13.88
N ARG A 28 -26.63 -8.59 -13.32
CA ARG A 28 -25.60 -8.04 -12.40
C ARG A 28 -24.13 -8.51 -12.40
N ALA A 29 -23.68 -9.38 -13.30
CA ALA A 29 -22.40 -10.10 -13.22
C ALA A 29 -21.27 -9.42 -14.01
N GLN A 30 -21.36 -8.13 -14.30
CA GLN A 30 -20.33 -7.47 -15.10
C GLN A 30 -19.95 -6.10 -14.54
N GLN A 31 -19.66 -6.04 -13.23
CA GLN A 31 -18.96 -4.90 -12.62
C GLN A 31 -17.99 -5.24 -11.45
N ASP A 32 -17.91 -6.49 -10.96
CA ASP A 32 -17.13 -6.79 -9.72
C ASP A 32 -16.17 -8.01 -9.82
N GLY A 33 -15.71 -8.38 -11.02
CA GLY A 33 -14.75 -9.50 -11.16
C GLY A 33 -15.32 -10.89 -10.78
N ALA A 34 -16.62 -11.12 -10.97
CA ALA A 34 -17.28 -12.40 -10.73
C ALA A 34 -18.15 -12.82 -11.95
N TYR A 35 -18.20 -14.12 -12.23
CA TYR A 35 -18.90 -14.75 -13.35
C TYR A 35 -19.79 -15.89 -12.87
N THR A 36 -21.04 -15.94 -13.32
CA THR A 36 -21.95 -17.06 -12.99
C THR A 36 -21.92 -18.11 -14.10
N VAL A 37 -21.56 -19.35 -13.78
CA VAL A 37 -21.45 -20.48 -14.70
C VAL A 37 -22.79 -20.75 -15.39
N ALA A 38 -22.81 -20.72 -16.72
CA ALA A 38 -23.97 -20.98 -17.55
C ALA A 38 -24.02 -22.46 -18.02
N PRO A 39 -25.19 -22.97 -18.46
CA PRO A 39 -25.27 -24.29 -19.07
C PRO A 39 -24.30 -24.43 -20.25
N GLY A 40 -23.44 -25.45 -20.22
CA GLY A 40 -22.46 -25.73 -21.27
C GLY A 40 -21.08 -25.08 -21.06
N ASP A 41 -20.90 -24.29 -20.01
CA ASP A 41 -19.59 -23.75 -19.66
C ASP A 41 -18.63 -24.83 -19.14
N THR A 42 -17.34 -24.65 -19.44
CA THR A 42 -16.23 -25.37 -18.81
C THR A 42 -15.25 -24.35 -18.23
N LEU A 43 -14.47 -24.74 -17.20
CA LEU A 43 -13.43 -23.84 -16.67
C LEU A 43 -12.45 -23.38 -17.75
N GLY A 44 -12.10 -24.24 -18.70
CA GLY A 44 -11.22 -23.87 -19.82
C GLY A 44 -11.84 -22.82 -20.74
N ALA A 45 -13.12 -22.95 -21.08
CA ALA A 45 -13.82 -21.97 -21.91
C ALA A 45 -14.00 -20.63 -21.19
N ILE A 46 -14.31 -20.66 -19.89
CA ILE A 46 -14.40 -19.47 -19.04
C ILE A 46 -13.02 -18.80 -18.92
N ALA A 47 -11.99 -19.57 -18.60
CA ALA A 47 -10.62 -19.07 -18.46
C ALA A 47 -10.13 -18.39 -19.75
N ALA A 48 -10.34 -19.03 -20.91
CA ALA A 48 -10.01 -18.46 -22.21
C ALA A 48 -10.82 -17.19 -22.52
N ARG A 49 -12.12 -17.17 -22.17
CA ARG A 49 -13.00 -16.00 -22.36
C ARG A 49 -12.52 -14.78 -21.59
N PHE A 50 -11.94 -14.96 -20.42
CA PHE A 50 -11.47 -13.88 -19.55
C PHE A 50 -9.95 -13.68 -19.55
N GLY A 51 -9.21 -14.42 -20.38
CA GLY A 51 -7.75 -14.28 -20.49
C GLY A 51 -6.97 -14.71 -19.25
N VAL A 52 -7.52 -15.63 -18.46
CA VAL A 52 -6.88 -16.18 -17.24
C VAL A 52 -6.50 -17.64 -17.42
N THR A 53 -5.62 -18.17 -16.57
CA THR A 53 -5.32 -19.61 -16.56
C THR A 53 -6.37 -20.38 -15.75
N ILE A 54 -6.56 -21.66 -16.10
CA ILE A 54 -7.43 -22.56 -15.32
C ILE A 54 -6.93 -22.63 -13.86
N ASP A 55 -5.63 -22.73 -13.64
CA ASP A 55 -5.03 -22.77 -12.31
C ASP A 55 -5.33 -21.53 -11.46
N ALA A 56 -5.28 -20.33 -12.07
CA ALA A 56 -5.62 -19.09 -11.37
C ALA A 56 -7.10 -19.04 -11.01
N LEU A 57 -7.98 -19.53 -11.90
CA LEU A 57 -9.41 -19.59 -11.68
C LEU A 57 -9.78 -20.61 -10.59
N VAL A 58 -9.08 -21.76 -10.56
CA VAL A 58 -9.19 -22.80 -9.55
C VAL A 58 -8.75 -22.29 -8.17
N ALA A 59 -7.57 -21.66 -8.11
CA ALA A 59 -7.02 -21.12 -6.86
C ALA A 59 -7.90 -20.00 -6.28
N ALA A 60 -8.40 -19.09 -7.11
CA ALA A 60 -9.24 -17.98 -6.67
C ALA A 60 -10.61 -18.43 -6.11
N ASN A 61 -11.09 -19.61 -6.52
CA ASN A 61 -12.41 -20.12 -6.16
C ASN A 61 -12.38 -21.36 -5.26
N GLY A 62 -11.19 -21.83 -4.87
CA GLY A 62 -11.03 -23.03 -4.04
C GLY A 62 -11.63 -24.28 -4.68
N ILE A 63 -11.51 -24.44 -6.00
CA ILE A 63 -12.10 -25.58 -6.73
C ILE A 63 -11.22 -26.81 -6.56
N GLU A 64 -11.76 -27.88 -5.98
CA GLU A 64 -11.01 -29.12 -5.74
C GLU A 64 -10.85 -29.97 -7.01
N ASP A 65 -11.87 -30.02 -7.88
CA ASP A 65 -11.83 -30.70 -9.17
C ASP A 65 -12.15 -29.72 -10.32
N PRO A 66 -11.15 -29.33 -11.13
CA PRO A 66 -11.33 -28.41 -12.24
C PRO A 66 -12.30 -28.88 -13.33
N ASN A 67 -12.62 -30.19 -13.38
CA ASN A 67 -13.57 -30.73 -14.33
C ASN A 67 -15.03 -30.66 -13.84
N HIS A 68 -15.25 -30.20 -12.60
CA HIS A 68 -16.55 -30.30 -11.94
C HIS A 68 -17.03 -28.92 -11.42
N ILE A 69 -17.48 -28.07 -12.34
CA ILE A 69 -18.22 -26.84 -12.03
C ILE A 69 -19.72 -27.02 -12.24
N ARG A 70 -20.54 -26.31 -11.45
CA ARG A 70 -22.01 -26.43 -11.50
C ARG A 70 -22.63 -25.21 -12.17
N VAL A 71 -23.65 -25.43 -13.00
CA VAL A 71 -24.46 -24.33 -13.54
C VAL A 71 -25.06 -23.51 -12.38
N GLY A 72 -24.93 -22.19 -12.45
CA GLY A 72 -25.32 -21.24 -11.40
C GLY A 72 -24.24 -20.99 -10.34
N GLN A 73 -23.12 -21.70 -10.38
CA GLN A 73 -21.97 -21.42 -9.51
C GLN A 73 -21.37 -20.05 -9.88
N VAL A 74 -21.11 -19.22 -8.88
CA VAL A 74 -20.41 -17.94 -9.08
C VAL A 74 -18.92 -18.16 -8.91
N LEU A 75 -18.14 -17.77 -9.92
CA LEU A 75 -16.69 -17.82 -9.96
C LEU A 75 -16.12 -16.41 -9.90
N LEU A 76 -15.20 -16.16 -8.98
CA LEU A 76 -14.32 -15.01 -8.99
C LEU A 76 -13.36 -15.14 -10.18
N ILE A 77 -13.35 -14.16 -11.08
CA ILE A 77 -12.47 -14.12 -12.25
C ILE A 77 -11.25 -13.25 -11.90
N PRO A 78 -10.04 -13.82 -11.82
CA PRO A 78 -8.83 -13.05 -11.55
C PRO A 78 -8.56 -12.01 -12.66
N GLY A 79 -8.19 -10.78 -12.31
CA GLY A 79 -7.60 -9.83 -13.27
C GLY A 79 -8.54 -9.10 -14.25
N VAL A 80 -9.85 -8.98 -13.96
CA VAL A 80 -10.80 -8.18 -14.79
C VAL A 80 -10.95 -6.72 -14.37
N ASP A 81 -10.19 -6.25 -13.39
CA ASP A 81 -9.78 -4.85 -13.35
C ASP A 81 -8.32 -4.81 -13.80
N GLY A 82 -7.89 -3.76 -14.51
CA GLY A 82 -6.54 -3.54 -15.03
C GLY A 82 -5.41 -3.45 -13.99
N LEU A 83 -5.55 -4.15 -12.87
CA LEU A 83 -4.50 -4.62 -12.01
C LEU A 83 -4.18 -6.05 -12.44
N MET A 84 -2.94 -6.26 -12.90
CA MET A 84 -2.26 -7.47 -12.47
C MET A 84 -2.54 -7.63 -10.96
N PRO A 85 -3.08 -8.75 -10.47
CA PRO A 85 -2.52 -9.24 -9.24
C PRO A 85 -1.07 -9.51 -9.63
N ALA A 86 -0.16 -8.55 -9.34
CA ALA A 86 1.09 -8.98 -8.76
C ALA A 86 0.65 -9.98 -7.70
N ALA A 87 0.97 -11.26 -7.92
CA ALA A 87 0.60 -12.37 -7.06
C ALA A 87 0.48 -11.83 -5.65
N ALA A 88 -0.71 -11.93 -5.02
CA ALA A 88 -0.93 -11.48 -3.65
C ALA A 88 0.38 -11.71 -2.91
N PRO A 89 1.10 -10.66 -2.45
CA PRO A 89 2.54 -10.74 -2.24
C PRO A 89 2.77 -12.02 -1.49
N ALA A 90 3.40 -13.00 -2.16
CA ALA A 90 3.63 -14.32 -1.58
C ALA A 90 4.20 -14.02 -0.23
N ALA A 91 3.41 -14.26 0.84
CA ALA A 91 3.54 -13.54 2.10
C ALA A 91 5.02 -13.34 2.37
N GLU A 92 5.54 -12.10 2.22
CA GLU A 92 6.98 -11.87 2.17
C GLU A 92 7.54 -12.56 3.39
N ILE A 93 8.27 -13.67 3.20
CA ILE A 93 8.72 -14.48 4.31
C ILE A 93 9.56 -13.50 5.13
N PRO A 94 9.18 -13.17 6.38
CA PRO A 94 9.97 -12.22 7.16
C PRO A 94 11.39 -12.75 7.18
N THR A 95 12.35 -11.95 6.72
CA THR A 95 13.74 -12.38 6.61
C THR A 95 14.60 -11.69 7.66
N ALA A 96 15.67 -12.36 8.07
CA ALA A 96 16.74 -11.77 8.85
C ALA A 96 18.06 -11.95 8.10
N VAL A 97 19.03 -11.08 8.36
CA VAL A 97 20.37 -11.16 7.76
C VAL A 97 21.32 -11.85 8.72
N VAL A 98 21.91 -12.96 8.29
CA VAL A 98 23.02 -13.66 8.96
C VAL A 98 24.31 -13.46 8.19
N ARG A 99 25.46 -13.83 8.78
CA ARG A 99 26.77 -13.73 8.13
C ARG A 99 27.33 -15.11 7.82
N ALA A 100 27.79 -15.29 6.60
CA ALA A 100 28.48 -16.51 6.17
C ALA A 100 29.79 -16.72 6.94
N GLN A 101 30.12 -17.97 7.24
CA GLN A 101 31.38 -18.41 7.86
C GLN A 101 32.38 -18.86 6.80
N ALA A 102 33.63 -19.09 7.21
CA ALA A 102 34.66 -19.56 6.31
C ALA A 102 34.34 -20.96 5.77
N GLY A 103 34.29 -21.08 4.44
CA GLY A 103 33.93 -22.33 3.75
C GLY A 103 32.45 -22.48 3.41
N ASP A 104 31.59 -21.53 3.84
CA ASP A 104 30.16 -21.58 3.53
C ASP A 104 29.88 -21.48 2.02
N ASP A 105 28.86 -22.22 1.61
CA ASP A 105 28.04 -22.01 0.43
C ASP A 105 26.57 -21.92 0.87
N ILE A 106 25.64 -21.66 -0.06
CA ILE A 106 24.22 -21.56 0.28
C ILE A 106 23.69 -22.85 0.92
N ALA A 107 24.11 -24.03 0.45
CA ALA A 107 23.63 -25.31 0.97
C ALA A 107 24.10 -25.58 2.41
N THR A 108 25.38 -25.37 2.70
CA THR A 108 25.96 -25.53 4.04
C THR A 108 25.41 -24.49 5.02
N LEU A 109 25.17 -23.26 4.57
CA LEU A 109 24.50 -22.24 5.38
C LEU A 109 23.04 -22.60 5.67
N ALA A 110 22.29 -23.06 4.67
CA ALA A 110 20.89 -23.47 4.84
C ALA A 110 20.77 -24.63 5.83
N ALA A 111 21.66 -25.63 5.72
CA ALA A 111 21.74 -26.74 6.66
C ALA A 111 22.02 -26.28 8.10
N ARG A 112 22.90 -25.28 8.30
CA ARG A 112 23.19 -24.69 9.62
C ARG A 112 21.96 -24.07 10.28
N TYR A 113 21.01 -23.56 9.49
CA TYR A 113 19.78 -22.93 9.99
C TYR A 113 18.53 -23.82 9.84
N GLY A 114 18.68 -25.08 9.44
CA GLY A 114 17.55 -26.00 9.28
C GLY A 114 16.57 -25.60 8.17
N GLU A 115 17.07 -24.97 7.10
CA GLU A 115 16.27 -24.50 5.97
C GLU A 115 16.66 -25.22 4.67
N GLU A 116 15.75 -25.19 3.69
CA GLU A 116 16.01 -25.73 2.36
C GLU A 116 16.98 -24.81 1.57
N PRO A 117 18.05 -25.36 0.93
CA PRO A 117 19.01 -24.57 0.16
C PRO A 117 18.37 -23.73 -0.96
N THR A 118 17.29 -24.22 -1.57
CA THR A 118 16.53 -23.50 -2.61
C THR A 118 15.85 -22.27 -2.07
N LEU A 119 15.21 -22.37 -0.90
CA LEU A 119 14.58 -21.23 -0.23
C LEU A 119 15.60 -20.14 0.11
N ILE A 120 16.76 -20.50 0.68
CA ILE A 120 17.81 -19.53 0.98
C ILE A 120 18.38 -18.92 -0.31
N ALA A 121 18.55 -19.71 -1.37
CA ALA A 121 19.02 -19.22 -2.66
C ALA A 121 18.07 -18.17 -3.26
N GLU A 122 16.75 -18.43 -3.22
CA GLU A 122 15.71 -17.52 -3.70
C GLU A 122 15.70 -16.19 -2.94
N LEU A 123 15.75 -16.23 -1.60
CA LEU A 123 15.79 -15.02 -0.75
C LEU A 123 17.02 -14.12 -1.01
N ASN A 124 18.07 -14.67 -1.64
CA ASN A 124 19.33 -13.99 -1.91
C ASN A 124 19.64 -13.80 -3.39
N ALA A 125 18.68 -14.07 -4.29
CA ALA A 125 18.88 -14.06 -5.74
C ALA A 125 20.16 -14.82 -6.15
N ALA A 126 20.32 -16.03 -5.62
CA ALA A 126 21.51 -16.87 -5.74
C ALA A 126 21.14 -18.27 -6.24
N THR A 127 22.15 -19.12 -6.46
CA THR A 127 21.98 -20.57 -6.69
C THR A 127 22.27 -21.36 -5.41
N PRO A 128 21.66 -22.54 -5.19
CA PRO A 128 21.91 -23.36 -4.00
C PRO A 128 23.37 -23.79 -3.79
N THR A 129 24.18 -23.74 -4.85
CA THR A 129 25.62 -24.10 -4.84
C THR A 129 26.55 -22.88 -4.82
N LYS A 130 26.01 -21.67 -4.70
CA LYS A 130 26.82 -20.44 -4.67
C LYS A 130 27.71 -20.43 -3.42
N ARG A 131 29.03 -20.42 -3.62
CA ARG A 131 30.00 -20.17 -2.54
C ARG A 131 29.85 -18.76 -1.99
N LEU A 132 30.03 -18.63 -0.69
CA LEU A 132 29.89 -17.38 0.05
C LEU A 132 31.24 -16.92 0.57
N PHE A 133 31.45 -15.61 0.59
CA PHE A 133 32.63 -15.04 1.24
C PHE A 133 32.42 -15.01 2.76
N PRO A 134 33.47 -15.25 3.58
CA PRO A 134 33.37 -15.08 5.02
C PRO A 134 32.86 -13.67 5.36
N GLY A 135 31.85 -13.57 6.23
CA GLY A 135 31.22 -12.32 6.65
C GLY A 135 30.15 -11.77 5.69
N GLN A 136 29.96 -12.38 4.51
CA GLN A 136 28.95 -11.97 3.53
C GLN A 136 27.54 -12.01 4.16
N PRO A 137 26.74 -10.94 4.02
CA PRO A 137 25.35 -10.94 4.50
C PRO A 137 24.50 -11.89 3.64
N VAL A 138 23.68 -12.71 4.30
CA VAL A 138 22.77 -13.68 3.68
C VAL A 138 21.42 -13.59 4.36
N ARG A 139 20.35 -13.42 3.59
CA ARG A 139 18.96 -13.45 4.06
C ARG A 139 18.53 -14.88 4.35
N VAL A 140 17.94 -15.11 5.51
CA VAL A 140 17.30 -16.37 5.91
C VAL A 140 15.90 -16.08 6.43
N PRO A 141 14.98 -17.06 6.47
CA PRO A 141 13.72 -16.90 7.18
C PRO A 141 13.94 -16.48 8.63
N ALA A 142 13.26 -15.44 9.09
CA ALA A 142 13.43 -14.86 10.43
C ALA A 142 13.17 -15.88 11.54
N ARG A 143 12.29 -16.86 11.30
CA ARG A 143 12.00 -17.99 12.21
C ARG A 143 13.22 -18.88 12.51
N SER A 144 14.21 -18.88 11.62
CA SER A 144 15.37 -19.78 11.65
C SER A 144 16.67 -19.03 11.93
N ALA A 145 16.61 -17.70 11.93
CA ALA A 145 17.72 -16.89 12.37
C ALA A 145 17.92 -17.06 13.88
N PRO A 146 19.17 -17.18 14.36
CA PRO A 146 19.44 -17.12 15.77
C PRO A 146 18.92 -15.77 16.27
N PRO A 147 18.35 -15.70 17.50
CA PRO A 147 17.91 -14.44 18.04
C PRO A 147 19.08 -13.46 17.95
N PRO A 148 18.84 -12.21 17.48
CA PRO A 148 19.90 -11.24 17.38
C PRO A 148 20.62 -11.15 18.73
N PRO A 149 21.96 -11.00 18.75
CA PRO A 149 22.67 -10.85 20.00
C PRO A 149 21.98 -9.75 20.80
N PRO A 150 21.71 -9.98 22.11
CA PRO A 150 20.92 -9.06 22.90
C PRO A 150 21.52 -7.67 22.73
N LEU A 151 20.67 -6.69 22.41
CA LEU A 151 21.09 -5.33 22.06
C LEU A 151 21.91 -4.63 23.17
N GLY A 152 21.99 -5.24 24.36
CA GLY A 152 22.57 -4.66 25.57
C GLY A 152 21.69 -3.55 26.15
N LEU A 153 20.44 -3.43 25.68
CA LEU A 153 19.51 -2.35 26.00
C LEU A 153 18.44 -2.78 27.01
N GLY A 154 18.81 -3.62 27.98
CA GLY A 154 17.92 -4.03 29.07
C GLY A 154 16.61 -4.64 28.58
N ALA A 155 15.50 -3.91 28.75
CA ALA A 155 14.16 -4.38 28.39
C ALA A 155 13.91 -4.46 26.87
N ILE A 156 14.69 -3.75 26.04
CA ILE A 156 14.53 -3.79 24.58
C ILE A 156 15.20 -5.05 24.02
N LEU A 157 14.41 -5.92 23.40
CA LEU A 157 14.84 -7.18 22.80
C LEU A 157 15.23 -7.02 21.33
N SER A 158 14.44 -6.27 20.56
CA SER A 158 14.71 -6.01 19.15
C SER A 158 14.23 -4.62 18.73
N ILE A 159 14.91 -4.06 17.75
CA ILE A 159 14.54 -2.83 17.06
C ILE A 159 14.60 -3.16 15.57
N ASP A 160 13.44 -3.15 14.92
CA ASP A 160 13.29 -3.34 13.48
C ASP A 160 13.04 -1.98 12.83
N ALA A 161 14.07 -1.47 12.16
CA ALA A 161 14.08 -0.19 11.49
C ALA A 161 14.60 -0.37 10.06
N PRO A 162 14.14 0.43 9.09
CA PRO A 162 14.68 0.36 7.74
C PRO A 162 16.13 0.83 7.70
N ASP A 163 16.99 0.12 6.97
CA ASP A 163 18.37 0.56 6.70
C ASP A 163 18.40 1.79 5.78
N SER A 164 17.35 1.99 4.98
CA SER A 164 17.21 3.15 4.12
C SER A 164 15.77 3.59 3.93
N ILE A 165 15.55 4.90 3.78
CA ILE A 165 14.25 5.50 3.51
C ILE A 165 14.40 6.46 2.33
N VAL A 166 13.49 6.37 1.37
CA VAL A 166 13.44 7.30 0.25
C VAL A 166 12.93 8.67 0.74
N GLN A 167 13.53 9.77 0.26
CA GLN A 167 13.00 11.12 0.44
C GLN A 167 11.48 11.14 0.29
N GLY A 168 10.77 11.88 1.14
CA GLY A 168 9.31 12.06 1.02
C GLY A 168 8.48 10.81 1.36
N ARG A 169 9.11 9.69 1.72
CA ARG A 169 8.42 8.50 2.24
C ARG A 169 8.50 8.44 3.76
N THR A 170 7.64 7.61 4.34
CA THR A 170 7.58 7.41 5.79
C THR A 170 8.11 6.03 6.10
N GLY A 171 9.21 5.97 6.85
CA GLY A 171 9.71 4.73 7.45
C GLY A 171 8.83 4.29 8.61
N ARG A 172 8.99 3.03 9.01
CA ARG A 172 8.29 2.44 10.17
C ARG A 172 9.33 1.76 11.04
N LEU A 173 9.22 1.99 12.33
CA LEU A 173 10.07 1.41 13.36
C LEU A 173 9.20 0.49 14.22
N TYR A 174 9.64 -0.74 14.50
CA TYR A 174 9.02 -1.63 15.48
C TYR A 174 10.02 -1.97 16.58
N VAL A 175 9.57 -1.96 17.82
CA VAL A 175 10.39 -2.25 19.00
C VAL A 175 9.70 -3.31 19.84
N THR A 176 10.40 -4.40 20.09
CA THR A 176 9.94 -5.49 20.96
C THR A 176 10.65 -5.41 22.30
N THR A 177 9.89 -5.56 23.37
CA THR A 177 10.38 -5.43 24.74
C THR A 177 10.00 -6.67 25.57
N SER A 178 10.79 -6.99 26.60
CA SER A 178 10.52 -8.12 27.51
C SER A 178 9.47 -7.80 28.58
N ARG A 179 9.14 -6.53 28.75
CA ARG A 179 8.14 -6.00 29.68
C ARG A 179 7.70 -4.62 29.22
N PRO A 180 6.51 -4.14 29.62
CA PRO A 180 6.03 -2.82 29.23
C PRO A 180 7.01 -1.73 29.69
N VAL A 181 7.43 -0.88 28.75
CA VAL A 181 8.25 0.31 28.97
C VAL A 181 7.79 1.44 28.06
N ALA A 182 7.85 2.68 28.57
CA ALA A 182 7.65 3.86 27.75
C ALA A 182 8.92 4.12 26.93
N LEU A 183 8.82 3.92 25.61
CA LEU A 183 9.91 4.17 24.68
C LEU A 183 9.99 5.66 24.34
N PHE A 184 11.20 6.13 24.08
CA PHE A 184 11.44 7.39 23.39
C PHE A 184 12.33 7.14 22.18
N GLY A 185 12.31 8.08 21.24
CA GLY A 185 13.21 8.04 20.11
C GLY A 185 13.32 9.38 19.42
N ARG A 186 14.41 9.55 18.68
CA ARG A 186 14.67 10.73 17.85
C ARG A 186 15.06 10.29 16.45
N TRP A 187 14.46 10.90 15.45
CA TRP A 187 14.75 10.69 14.04
C TRP A 187 14.97 12.04 13.37
N ASN A 188 16.18 12.33 12.90
CA ASN A 188 16.51 13.61 12.26
C ASN A 188 16.01 14.82 13.09
N ASP A 189 16.35 14.82 14.39
CA ASP A 189 15.91 15.78 15.42
C ASP A 189 14.41 15.85 15.73
N GLN A 190 13.60 15.02 15.10
CA GLN A 190 12.17 14.90 15.40
C GLN A 190 11.94 13.82 16.46
N THR A 191 11.08 14.13 17.42
CA THR A 191 10.64 13.15 18.43
C THR A 191 9.77 12.09 17.77
N LEU A 192 10.07 10.83 18.07
CA LEU A 192 9.25 9.70 17.66
C LEU A 192 8.17 9.43 18.70
N HIS A 193 6.96 9.18 18.22
CA HIS A 193 5.82 8.79 19.03
C HIS A 193 5.57 7.29 18.89
N PHE A 194 5.69 6.56 20.00
CA PHE A 194 5.51 5.11 20.04
C PHE A 194 4.09 4.74 20.45
N HIS A 195 3.51 3.78 19.74
CA HIS A 195 2.18 3.25 20.00
C HIS A 195 2.24 1.73 20.13
N ALA A 196 1.54 1.19 21.13
CA ALA A 196 1.44 -0.26 21.32
C ALA A 196 0.58 -0.92 20.22
N LEU A 197 1.05 -2.06 19.70
CA LEU A 197 0.30 -2.91 18.76
C LEU A 197 -0.38 -4.09 19.45
N ASP A 198 0.13 -4.51 20.61
CA ASP A 198 -0.49 -5.52 21.45
C ASP A 198 -1.04 -4.92 22.75
N GLU A 199 -1.90 -5.68 23.44
CA GLU A 199 -2.54 -5.24 24.68
C GLU A 199 -1.55 -5.09 25.84
N GLN A 200 -0.43 -5.81 25.76
CA GLN A 200 0.59 -5.84 26.81
C GLN A 200 1.64 -4.71 26.64
N GLY A 201 1.61 -3.95 25.53
CA GLY A 201 2.61 -2.95 25.19
C GLY A 201 4.01 -3.50 24.93
N LEU A 202 4.14 -4.79 24.59
CA LEU A 202 5.43 -5.45 24.37
C LEU A 202 5.98 -5.17 22.99
N LEU A 203 5.10 -5.09 21.99
CA LEU A 203 5.38 -4.63 20.63
C LEU A 203 4.83 -3.22 20.44
N GLN A 204 5.71 -2.28 20.12
CA GLN A 204 5.37 -0.88 19.85
C GLN A 204 5.90 -0.47 18.48
N PHE A 205 5.22 0.47 17.82
CA PHE A 205 5.67 1.05 16.56
C PHE A 205 5.73 2.57 16.60
N ALA A 206 6.56 3.15 15.74
CA ALA A 206 6.61 4.59 15.47
C ALA A 206 6.79 4.86 13.97
N PHE A 207 6.32 6.00 13.51
CA PHE A 207 6.59 6.49 12.15
C PHE A 207 7.88 7.30 12.10
N MET A 208 8.67 7.08 11.05
CA MET A 208 9.89 7.83 10.75
C MET A 208 9.66 8.70 9.51
N PRO A 209 9.14 9.92 9.65
CA PRO A 209 8.87 10.79 8.51
C PRO A 209 10.17 11.25 7.83
N VAL A 210 10.20 11.26 6.50
CA VAL A 210 11.31 11.85 5.74
C VAL A 210 10.77 12.95 4.86
N TYR A 211 11.24 14.17 5.09
CA TYR A 211 10.84 15.32 4.27
C TYR A 211 11.24 15.12 2.82
N ALA A 212 10.38 15.52 1.88
CA ALA A 212 10.58 15.29 0.45
C ALA A 212 11.83 15.97 -0.14
N LEU A 213 12.34 17.00 0.53
CA LEU A 213 13.55 17.73 0.15
C LEU A 213 14.71 17.53 1.14
N LEU A 214 14.60 16.62 2.11
CA LEU A 214 15.71 16.30 3.01
C LEU A 214 16.88 15.77 2.19
N GLU A 215 18.08 16.32 2.35
CA GLU A 215 19.24 15.89 1.57
C GLU A 215 19.50 14.38 1.72
N PRO A 216 19.83 13.65 0.63
CA PRO A 216 20.22 12.26 0.74
C PRO A 216 21.52 12.12 1.55
N GLY A 217 21.57 11.15 2.45
CA GLY A 217 22.71 10.95 3.33
C GLY A 217 22.40 10.09 4.54
N MET A 218 23.40 9.91 5.41
CA MET A 218 23.25 9.12 6.63
C MET A 218 22.67 9.95 7.77
N TYR A 219 21.56 9.51 8.33
CA TYR A 219 20.89 10.13 9.47
C TYR A 219 20.90 9.21 10.69
N SER A 220 20.80 9.81 11.87
CA SER A 220 20.80 9.08 13.14
C SER A 220 19.37 8.81 13.61
N LEU A 221 19.06 7.54 13.86
CA LEU A 221 17.90 7.08 14.61
C LEU A 221 18.34 6.74 16.03
N GLU A 222 17.82 7.44 17.03
CA GLU A 222 17.99 7.12 18.44
C GLU A 222 16.72 6.42 18.97
N VAL A 223 16.89 5.33 19.69
CA VAL A 223 15.79 4.61 20.36
C VAL A 223 16.24 4.21 21.76
N GLY A 224 15.38 4.43 22.75
CA GLY A 224 15.69 4.10 24.13
C GLY A 224 14.48 4.14 25.06
N TYR A 225 14.77 3.97 26.35
CA TYR A 225 13.80 4.14 27.43
C TYR A 225 14.51 4.58 28.72
N ILE A 226 13.74 5.12 29.66
CA ILE A 226 14.22 5.45 31.00
C ILE A 226 13.91 4.27 31.93
N THR A 227 14.94 3.75 32.61
CA THR A 227 14.80 2.68 33.60
C THR A 227 14.05 3.15 34.84
N ARG A 228 13.61 2.21 35.71
CA ARG A 228 12.98 2.54 36.99
C ARG A 228 13.86 3.38 37.94
N GLN A 229 15.18 3.38 37.71
CA GLN A 229 16.16 4.13 38.48
C GLN A 229 16.46 5.51 37.87
N GLY A 230 15.74 5.90 36.80
CA GLY A 230 15.96 7.17 36.11
C GLY A 230 17.12 7.17 35.11
N ILE A 231 17.79 6.03 34.91
CA ILE A 231 18.90 5.90 33.96
C ILE A 231 18.34 5.76 32.55
N GLU A 232 18.83 6.59 31.63
CA GLU A 232 18.52 6.50 30.21
C GLU A 232 19.34 5.38 29.54
N LEU A 233 18.66 4.41 28.94
CA LEU A 233 19.29 3.38 28.10
C LEU A 233 18.84 3.61 26.67
N LYS A 234 19.79 3.87 25.78
CA LYS A 234 19.53 4.17 24.37
C LYS A 234 20.63 3.67 23.44
N ARG A 235 20.26 3.52 22.17
CA ARG A 235 21.18 3.19 21.09
C ARG A 235 20.86 3.99 19.85
N THR A 236 21.92 4.33 19.13
CA THR A 236 21.85 5.07 17.88
C THR A 236 22.16 4.14 16.71
N PHE A 237 21.36 4.25 15.66
CA PHE A 237 21.44 3.48 14.44
C PHE A 237 21.57 4.41 13.25
N PRO A 238 22.48 4.14 12.31
CA PRO A 238 22.56 4.88 11.07
C PRO A 238 21.45 4.41 10.12
N VAL A 239 20.73 5.35 9.50
CA VAL A 239 19.72 5.07 8.47
C VAL A 239 19.99 5.96 7.28
N ASN A 240 20.06 5.37 6.09
CA ASN A 240 20.38 6.09 4.87
C ASN A 240 19.13 6.71 4.24
N VAL A 241 19.12 8.01 4.04
CA VAL A 241 18.11 8.68 3.21
C VAL A 241 18.59 8.69 1.78
N VAL A 242 17.80 8.11 0.87
CA VAL A 242 18.13 8.06 -0.56
C VAL A 242 17.23 8.97 -1.37
N ALA A 243 17.76 9.48 -2.49
CA ALA A 243 16.98 10.31 -3.40
C ALA A 243 15.76 9.56 -3.94
N GLY A 244 14.61 10.24 -3.99
CA GLY A 244 13.42 9.70 -4.63
C GLY A 244 13.45 9.90 -6.15
N PRO A 245 12.77 9.03 -6.93
CA PRO A 245 12.69 9.14 -8.39
C PRO A 245 11.68 10.23 -8.80
N TYR A 246 11.88 11.46 -8.32
CA TYR A 246 10.97 12.55 -8.54
C TYR A 246 11.25 13.26 -9.86
N GLY A 247 10.23 13.31 -10.71
CA GLY A 247 10.27 14.11 -11.94
C GLY A 247 10.26 15.62 -11.64
N TYR A 248 10.38 16.40 -12.70
CA TYR A 248 10.30 17.85 -12.66
C TYR A 248 9.14 18.34 -13.53
N GLN A 249 8.46 19.40 -13.10
CA GLN A 249 7.37 20.02 -13.83
C GLN A 249 7.39 21.54 -13.63
N GLU A 250 7.23 22.28 -14.71
CA GLU A 250 6.97 23.72 -14.65
C GLU A 250 5.46 23.96 -14.71
N ILE A 251 4.94 24.78 -13.79
CA ILE A 251 3.52 25.11 -13.71
C ILE A 251 3.33 26.59 -14.04
N VAL A 252 2.68 26.85 -15.17
CA VAL A 252 2.24 28.19 -15.55
C VAL A 252 0.89 28.46 -14.91
N VAL A 253 0.85 29.42 -13.99
CA VAL A 253 -0.37 29.84 -13.30
C VAL A 253 -0.98 31.01 -14.07
N ALA A 254 -2.28 30.92 -14.39
CA ALA A 254 -3.01 32.01 -15.03
C ALA A 254 -2.96 33.29 -14.16
N GLN A 255 -2.82 34.45 -14.80
CA GLN A 255 -2.58 35.73 -14.12
C GLN A 255 -3.64 36.05 -13.04
N GLU A 256 -4.90 35.74 -13.31
CA GLU A 256 -6.02 35.94 -12.38
C GLU A 256 -5.85 35.15 -11.06
N LYS A 257 -5.22 33.97 -11.11
CA LYS A 257 -4.88 33.19 -9.91
C LYS A 257 -3.58 33.67 -9.28
N ALA A 258 -2.63 34.16 -10.08
CA ALA A 258 -1.38 34.73 -9.59
C ALA A 258 -1.63 35.92 -8.65
N ASP A 259 -2.59 36.77 -9.01
CA ASP A 259 -2.92 38.00 -8.27
C ASP A 259 -3.54 37.72 -6.89
N VAL A 260 -4.10 36.51 -6.69
CA VAL A 260 -4.71 36.07 -5.42
C VAL A 260 -3.74 35.26 -4.56
N LEU A 261 -2.71 34.65 -5.17
CA LEU A 261 -1.69 33.84 -4.49
C LEU A 261 -0.50 34.70 -4.02
N THR A 262 -0.76 35.79 -3.30
CA THR A 262 0.30 36.59 -2.71
C THR A 262 1.05 35.81 -1.61
N PRO A 263 2.33 36.12 -1.34
CA PRO A 263 3.08 35.45 -0.28
C PRO A 263 2.38 35.47 1.08
N GLU A 264 1.68 36.56 1.40
CA GLU A 264 0.93 36.73 2.64
C GLU A 264 -0.25 35.76 2.72
N VAL A 265 -1.02 35.62 1.63
CA VAL A 265 -2.16 34.69 1.55
C VAL A 265 -1.65 33.25 1.70
N VAL A 266 -0.57 32.91 1.00
CA VAL A 266 0.04 31.58 1.04
C VAL A 266 0.58 31.25 2.43
N SER A 267 1.25 32.21 3.09
CA SER A 267 1.77 32.03 4.45
C SER A 267 0.65 31.89 5.47
N ALA A 268 -0.38 32.74 5.41
CA ALA A 268 -1.51 32.70 6.35
C ALA A 268 -2.26 31.36 6.28
N GLU A 269 -2.54 30.84 5.08
CA GLU A 269 -3.13 29.52 4.94
C GLU A 269 -2.19 28.41 5.44
N ARG A 270 -0.89 28.51 5.14
CA ARG A 270 0.09 27.52 5.60
C ARG A 270 0.13 27.46 7.12
N GLU A 271 0.13 28.60 7.81
CA GLU A 271 0.07 28.67 9.28
C GLU A 271 -1.20 28.01 9.82
N ARG A 272 -2.36 28.31 9.21
CA ARG A 272 -3.65 27.71 9.58
C ARG A 272 -3.60 26.19 9.51
N VAL A 273 -3.10 25.65 8.41
CA VAL A 273 -3.03 24.20 8.16
C VAL A 273 -1.96 23.53 9.04
N VAL A 274 -0.80 24.17 9.23
CA VAL A 274 0.25 23.68 10.14
C VAL A 274 -0.25 23.64 11.59
N ALA A 275 -1.04 24.61 12.04
CA ALA A 275 -1.64 24.59 13.37
C ALA A 275 -2.53 23.35 13.59
N VAL A 276 -3.28 22.94 12.56
CA VAL A 276 -4.08 21.71 12.58
C VAL A 276 -3.17 20.47 12.61
N TRP A 277 -2.17 20.39 11.72
CA TRP A 277 -1.25 19.25 11.65
C TRP A 277 -0.32 19.11 12.86
N SER A 278 -0.08 20.19 13.60
CA SER A 278 0.78 20.16 14.79
C SER A 278 0.06 19.62 16.04
N HIS A 279 -1.25 19.40 15.96
CA HIS A 279 -1.98 18.71 17.02
C HIS A 279 -1.63 17.22 17.00
N TYR A 280 -1.23 16.68 18.15
CA TYR A 280 -0.92 15.26 18.30
C TYR A 280 -1.99 14.56 19.14
N THR A 281 -2.64 13.58 18.53
CA THR A 281 -3.58 12.68 19.19
C THR A 281 -2.87 11.39 19.60
N PRO A 282 -2.74 11.07 20.90
CA PRO A 282 -1.98 9.90 21.36
C PRO A 282 -2.68 8.56 21.09
N SER A 283 -4.00 8.57 20.92
CA SER A 283 -4.80 7.40 20.60
C SER A 283 -4.91 7.19 19.10
N LEU A 284 -4.64 5.97 18.63
CA LEU A 284 -4.94 5.59 17.25
C LEU A 284 -6.45 5.48 17.06
N LEU A 285 -7.02 6.23 16.12
CA LEU A 285 -8.44 6.16 15.73
C LEU A 285 -8.63 5.23 14.53
N TRP A 286 -7.54 4.68 13.97
CA TRP A 286 -7.54 3.67 12.93
C TRP A 286 -6.91 2.35 13.39
N ARG A 287 -7.43 1.24 12.85
CA ARG A 287 -6.84 -0.10 12.93
C ARG A 287 -6.83 -0.83 11.59
N GLU A 288 -7.63 -0.35 10.64
CA GLU A 288 -7.75 -0.93 9.31
C GLU A 288 -6.73 -0.33 8.33
N ARG A 289 -6.56 -0.99 7.19
CA ARG A 289 -5.78 -0.44 6.10
C ARG A 289 -6.48 0.78 5.52
N PHE A 290 -5.72 1.84 5.30
CA PHE A 290 -6.17 3.00 4.56
C PHE A 290 -6.53 2.59 3.13
N ARG A 291 -7.65 3.13 2.63
CA ARG A 291 -8.17 2.89 1.29
C ARG A 291 -7.96 4.13 0.43
N ARG A 292 -7.94 3.91 -0.88
CA ARG A 292 -7.94 5.02 -1.84
C ARG A 292 -9.22 5.85 -1.64
N PRO A 293 -9.14 7.19 -1.54
CA PRO A 293 -10.29 8.03 -1.23
C PRO A 293 -11.26 8.24 -2.42
N ILE A 294 -10.93 7.75 -3.61
CA ILE A 294 -11.71 7.91 -4.84
C ILE A 294 -11.65 6.64 -5.69
N SER A 295 -12.61 6.44 -6.62
CA SER A 295 -12.63 5.28 -7.54
C SER A 295 -11.27 5.04 -8.21
N ALA A 296 -10.95 3.77 -8.44
CA ALA A 296 -9.76 3.36 -9.18
C ALA A 296 -9.79 3.82 -10.66
N ASP A 297 -10.99 4.11 -11.19
CA ASP A 297 -11.18 4.62 -12.56
C ASP A 297 -10.55 6.01 -12.78
N TYR A 298 -10.31 6.76 -11.71
CA TYR A 298 -9.70 8.09 -11.79
C TYR A 298 -8.20 7.97 -11.54
N PRO A 299 -7.36 8.06 -12.60
CA PRO A 299 -5.93 7.84 -12.47
C PRO A 299 -5.26 8.98 -11.74
N THR A 300 -4.07 8.69 -11.23
CA THR A 300 -3.13 9.72 -10.79
C THR A 300 -2.70 10.57 -11.99
N THR A 301 -2.96 11.87 -11.93
CA THR A 301 -2.54 12.84 -12.97
C THR A 301 -1.27 13.59 -12.59
N SER A 302 -1.07 13.86 -11.30
CA SER A 302 0.18 14.42 -10.77
C SER A 302 0.61 13.67 -9.51
N PRO A 303 1.72 12.92 -9.52
CA PRO A 303 2.16 12.16 -8.37
C PRO A 303 2.81 13.06 -7.31
N PHE A 304 2.83 12.54 -6.08
CA PHE A 304 3.58 13.13 -4.97
C PHE A 304 5.06 13.28 -5.28
N GLY A 305 5.65 14.37 -4.78
CA GLY A 305 7.07 14.62 -4.78
C GLY A 305 7.64 15.19 -6.08
N THR A 306 6.85 15.23 -7.16
CA THR A 306 7.20 15.94 -8.41
C THR A 306 7.74 17.33 -8.09
N ARG A 307 8.98 17.63 -8.50
CA ARG A 307 9.60 18.94 -8.28
C ARG A 307 8.89 19.97 -9.13
N ARG A 308 8.54 21.11 -8.53
CA ARG A 308 7.75 22.14 -9.20
C ARG A 308 8.47 23.47 -9.15
N THR A 309 8.44 24.16 -10.28
CA THR A 309 8.62 25.61 -10.35
C THR A 309 7.30 26.22 -10.80
N TYR A 310 7.02 27.41 -10.30
CA TYR A 310 5.81 28.15 -10.62
C TYR A 310 6.20 29.44 -11.35
N SER A 311 5.40 29.82 -12.35
CA SER A 311 5.59 31.09 -13.07
C SER A 311 5.29 32.34 -12.22
N VAL A 312 4.96 32.15 -10.95
CA VAL A 312 4.50 33.15 -9.98
C VAL A 312 5.30 33.00 -8.67
N ALA A 313 4.86 33.62 -7.57
CA ALA A 313 5.49 33.51 -6.25
C ALA A 313 5.83 32.07 -5.85
N ASP A 314 6.88 31.87 -5.04
CA ASP A 314 7.27 30.55 -4.52
C ASP A 314 6.16 29.99 -3.61
N ILE A 315 5.33 29.12 -4.19
CA ILE A 315 4.25 28.41 -3.51
C ILE A 315 4.62 26.96 -3.17
N GLY A 316 5.92 26.66 -3.18
CA GLY A 316 6.49 25.37 -2.86
C GLY A 316 7.29 24.78 -4.02
N ASN A 317 8.31 24.00 -3.68
CA ASN A 317 9.27 23.46 -4.65
C ASN A 317 8.99 22.01 -5.07
N PHE A 318 7.88 21.43 -4.58
CA PHE A 318 7.44 20.09 -4.94
C PHE A 318 5.94 19.89 -4.69
N HIS A 319 5.37 18.86 -5.32
CA HIS A 319 4.00 18.44 -5.09
C HIS A 319 3.86 17.70 -3.75
N ALA A 320 3.25 18.33 -2.75
CA ALA A 320 3.08 17.76 -1.40
C ALA A 320 1.90 16.77 -1.26
N GLY A 321 1.18 16.48 -2.35
CA GLY A 321 0.01 15.62 -2.36
C GLY A 321 -0.04 14.72 -3.60
N GLN A 322 -1.23 14.22 -3.91
CA GLN A 322 -1.48 13.33 -5.03
C GLN A 322 -2.75 13.81 -5.74
N ASP A 323 -2.65 14.13 -7.03
CA ASP A 323 -3.78 14.61 -7.81
C ASP A 323 -4.42 13.45 -8.57
N PHE A 324 -5.75 13.39 -8.55
CA PHE A 324 -6.55 12.42 -9.30
C PHE A 324 -7.35 13.14 -10.39
N GLY A 325 -7.30 12.62 -11.61
CA GLY A 325 -8.08 13.16 -12.73
C GLY A 325 -9.53 12.73 -12.65
N ALA A 326 -10.36 13.51 -11.95
CA ALA A 326 -11.78 13.24 -11.76
C ALA A 326 -12.66 14.41 -12.23
N PRO A 327 -13.87 14.14 -12.75
CA PRO A 327 -14.83 15.20 -13.09
C PRO A 327 -15.43 15.82 -11.82
N GLU A 328 -15.99 17.02 -11.97
CA GLU A 328 -16.76 17.66 -10.90
C GLU A 328 -17.92 16.76 -10.44
N GLY A 329 -18.17 16.73 -9.14
CA GLY A 329 -19.20 15.89 -8.52
C GLY A 329 -18.78 14.44 -8.24
N ALA A 330 -17.54 14.05 -8.58
CA ALA A 330 -17.00 12.74 -8.19
C ALA A 330 -17.00 12.57 -6.65
N LEU A 331 -17.42 11.40 -6.19
CA LEU A 331 -17.51 11.10 -4.76
C LEU A 331 -16.12 10.84 -4.17
N ILE A 332 -15.84 11.50 -3.04
CA ILE A 332 -14.63 11.31 -2.23
C ILE A 332 -15.03 10.68 -0.90
N PHE A 333 -14.30 9.65 -0.49
CA PHE A 333 -14.51 8.91 0.74
C PHE A 333 -13.34 9.10 1.69
N ALA A 334 -13.61 9.08 2.99
CA ALA A 334 -12.55 9.06 4.00
C ALA A 334 -11.68 7.80 3.81
N PRO A 335 -10.34 7.94 3.74
CA PRO A 335 -9.46 6.80 3.48
C PRO A 335 -9.40 5.82 4.66
N ALA A 336 -9.70 6.28 5.87
CA ALA A 336 -9.77 5.48 7.10
C ALA A 336 -10.68 6.20 8.12
N PRO A 337 -11.11 5.51 9.20
CA PRO A 337 -11.75 6.16 10.35
C PRO A 337 -10.87 7.27 10.93
N GLY A 338 -11.51 8.32 11.45
CA GLY A 338 -10.83 9.50 11.99
C GLY A 338 -11.82 10.60 12.36
N VAL A 339 -11.30 11.75 12.79
CA VAL A 339 -12.06 12.93 13.19
C VAL A 339 -11.80 14.06 12.20
N VAL A 340 -12.86 14.72 11.74
CA VAL A 340 -12.74 15.93 10.92
C VAL A 340 -12.21 17.06 11.79
N VAL A 341 -11.01 17.54 11.48
CA VAL A 341 -10.33 18.64 12.19
C VAL A 341 -10.32 19.94 11.40
N LEU A 342 -10.62 19.89 10.10
CA LEU A 342 -10.85 21.04 9.23
C LEU A 342 -11.83 20.66 8.13
N ALA A 343 -12.82 21.51 7.86
CA ALA A 343 -13.77 21.38 6.76
C ALA A 343 -14.26 22.77 6.34
N GLU A 344 -13.44 23.51 5.60
CA GLU A 344 -13.69 24.90 5.22
C GLU A 344 -13.02 25.25 3.87
N PRO A 345 -13.49 26.27 3.14
CA PRO A 345 -12.78 26.80 1.99
C PRO A 345 -11.48 27.50 2.41
N LEU A 346 -10.42 27.23 1.66
CA LEU A 346 -9.09 27.81 1.81
C LEU A 346 -8.68 28.54 0.52
N ALA A 347 -7.82 29.56 0.63
CA ALA A 347 -7.47 30.47 -0.48
C ALA A 347 -6.61 29.80 -1.57
N VAL A 348 -5.71 28.89 -1.19
CA VAL A 348 -4.77 28.18 -2.06
C VAL A 348 -5.28 26.78 -2.37
N ARG A 349 -5.75 26.04 -1.35
CA ARG A 349 -6.22 24.64 -1.50
C ARG A 349 -7.66 24.50 -1.96
N GLY A 350 -8.45 25.59 -2.00
CA GLY A 350 -9.88 25.52 -2.28
C GLY A 350 -10.65 24.85 -1.13
N ASN A 351 -11.76 24.18 -1.45
CA ASN A 351 -12.55 23.46 -0.43
C ASN A 351 -11.73 22.30 0.15
N ALA A 352 -11.35 22.41 1.42
CA ALA A 352 -10.45 21.47 2.07
C ALA A 352 -11.13 20.70 3.21
N VAL A 353 -10.78 19.43 3.33
CA VAL A 353 -11.12 18.57 4.47
C VAL A 353 -9.85 17.92 5.00
N ILE A 354 -9.62 17.97 6.32
CA ILE A 354 -8.51 17.30 6.99
C ILE A 354 -9.07 16.37 8.06
N LEU A 355 -8.58 15.14 8.06
CA LEU A 355 -8.92 14.09 9.02
C LEU A 355 -7.70 13.83 9.91
N ASP A 356 -7.93 13.80 11.22
CA ASP A 356 -7.01 13.24 12.21
C ASP A 356 -7.36 11.76 12.40
N HIS A 357 -6.35 10.88 12.32
CA HIS A 357 -6.52 9.43 12.24
C HIS A 357 -5.91 8.72 13.43
#